data_AF-A0A7V7WZ48-F1
#
_entry.id   AF-A0A7V7WZ48-F1
#
_cell.length_a   1.000
_cell.length_b   1.000
_cell.length_c   1.000
_cell.angle_alpha   90.00
_cell.angle_beta   90.00
_cell.angle_gamma   90.00
#
_symmetry.space_group_name_H-M   'P 1'
#
loop_
_entity.id
_entity.type
_entity.pdbx_description
1 polymer ?
#
loop_
_entity_poly.entity_id
_entity_poly.type
_entity_poly.pdbx_seq_one_letter_code
_entity_poly.pdbx_strand_id
1 'polypeptide(L)'
;MPDYGGAYGWVNRDGADTLGPNHADHSGWGGEHAITQGLHEDFVAWQTEFERAPFNADQVIESIDWVLFHQRGLALARRLKVELGDSAAVLYVKPIEDPNYLANQRVELALDGSTVERPWVRRRGPRHPAWLPSRIVSGGQTGADRAALDWAIRYRIVHGGWCPKGRASVDGPIPARYQLQETESAGYRQRTRLNVRDSDATLVLNAGDLDGGTLQTVRFAHALGKPLLLIQLDEANAEISARAVTAWLIEGRFKGVNIAGPREEKRPGIYALVAAVLEHVIQEHRKLLGR
;
A
#
# COMPACT_ATOMS: atom_id res chain seq x y z
N MET A 1 17.78 -0.59 4.31
CA MET A 1 16.90 0.14 3.37
C MET A 1 17.63 0.23 2.03
N PRO A 2 17.00 0.47 0.89
CA PRO A 2 17.72 0.93 -0.30
C PRO A 2 17.81 2.45 -0.19
N ASP A 3 18.94 3.00 0.21
CA ASP A 3 19.15 4.44 0.29
C ASP A 3 20.65 4.69 0.14
N TYR A 4 21.03 5.90 -0.30
CA TYR A 4 22.39 6.25 -0.69
C TYR A 4 23.45 5.76 0.31
N GLY A 5 24.62 5.32 -0.19
CA GLY A 5 25.81 4.99 0.60
C GLY A 5 25.96 3.53 1.07
N GLY A 6 25.48 2.58 0.25
CA GLY A 6 25.68 1.13 0.44
C GLY A 6 24.47 0.42 1.05
N ALA A 7 24.29 -0.86 0.70
CA ALA A 7 23.05 -1.60 0.95
C ALA A 7 22.87 -2.09 2.40
N TYR A 8 23.90 -1.96 3.24
CA TYR A 8 23.88 -2.41 4.62
C TYR A 8 24.84 -1.57 5.47
N GLY A 9 24.38 -1.15 6.66
CA GLY A 9 25.16 -0.36 7.63
C GLY A 9 25.06 -0.96 9.02
N TRP A 10 26.16 -0.92 9.78
CA TRP A 10 26.22 -1.42 11.16
C TRP A 10 25.75 -0.35 12.15
N VAL A 11 24.95 -0.74 13.14
CA VAL A 11 24.50 0.12 14.24
C VAL A 11 24.64 -0.67 15.55
N ASN A 12 25.39 -0.13 16.50
CA ASN A 12 25.40 -0.71 17.84
C ASN A 12 24.10 -0.29 18.55
N ARG A 13 23.23 -1.25 18.86
CA ARG A 13 22.00 -1.00 19.61
C ARG A 13 22.10 -1.72 20.95
N ASP A 14 22.06 -0.94 22.03
CA ASP A 14 22.08 -1.44 23.40
C ASP A 14 23.30 -2.33 23.74
N GLY A 15 24.46 -2.08 23.11
CA GLY A 15 25.71 -2.81 23.36
C GLY A 15 25.88 -4.09 22.52
N ALA A 16 24.92 -4.42 21.66
CA ALA A 16 25.02 -5.50 20.68
C ALA A 16 25.18 -4.94 19.26
N ASP A 17 26.03 -5.58 18.47
CA ASP A 17 26.18 -5.22 17.05
C ASP A 17 24.91 -5.63 16.30
N THR A 18 24.22 -4.64 15.74
CA THR A 18 23.04 -4.86 14.89
C THR A 18 23.30 -4.32 13.50
N LEU A 19 22.81 -5.00 12.47
CA LEU A 19 22.77 -4.42 11.13
C LEU A 19 21.62 -3.41 11.12
N GLY A 20 21.96 -2.13 11.14
CA GLY A 20 21.01 -1.03 11.22
C GLY A 20 20.19 -0.84 9.94
N PRO A 21 19.26 0.12 9.94
CA PRO A 21 18.32 0.32 8.83
C PRO A 21 18.90 1.01 7.60
N ASN A 22 20.16 1.46 7.67
CA ASN A 22 21.01 2.22 6.72
C ASN A 22 21.56 3.47 7.42
N HIS A 23 22.88 3.63 7.45
CA HIS A 23 23.52 4.93 7.68
C HIS A 23 24.43 5.20 6.49
N ALA A 24 24.09 6.20 5.69
CA ALA A 24 25.07 7.02 5.01
C ALA A 24 24.93 8.43 5.54
N ASP A 25 25.61 8.67 6.66
CA ASP A 25 26.23 9.97 6.77
C ASP A 25 27.47 9.89 5.87
N HIS A 26 27.66 10.87 4.99
CA HIS A 26 28.88 11.06 4.17
C HIS A 26 30.20 11.11 4.99
N SER A 27 30.14 10.91 6.31
CA SER A 27 31.23 11.03 7.26
C SER A 27 31.56 9.76 8.06
N GLY A 28 31.03 8.57 7.75
CA GLY A 28 31.61 7.38 8.39
C GLY A 28 30.96 6.03 8.15
N TRP A 29 31.61 5.21 7.33
CA TRP A 29 32.26 3.97 7.77
C TRP A 29 33.03 3.33 6.59
N GLY A 30 34.20 2.74 6.87
CA GLY A 30 35.09 2.13 5.87
C GLY A 30 35.86 0.94 6.44
N GLY A 31 35.14 -0.06 6.97
CA GLY A 31 35.72 -1.31 7.47
C GLY A 31 35.51 -2.49 6.53
N GLU A 32 36.10 -3.65 6.85
CA GLU A 32 35.90 -4.89 6.11
C GLU A 32 34.47 -5.42 6.27
N HIS A 33 33.83 -5.77 5.16
CA HIS A 33 32.53 -6.42 5.17
C HIS A 33 32.72 -7.93 5.25
N ALA A 34 32.26 -8.55 6.34
CA ALA A 34 32.37 -10.00 6.58
C ALA A 34 31.39 -10.85 5.74
N ILE A 35 31.05 -10.41 4.52
CA ILE A 35 30.11 -11.10 3.64
C ILE A 35 30.76 -11.48 2.33
N THR A 36 30.18 -12.46 1.65
CA THR A 36 30.69 -12.92 0.36
C THR A 36 30.58 -11.82 -0.71
N GLN A 37 31.57 -11.76 -1.61
CA GLN A 37 31.58 -10.81 -2.72
C GLN A 37 30.30 -10.91 -3.57
N GLY A 38 29.82 -12.13 -3.84
CA GLY A 38 28.59 -12.33 -4.61
C GLY A 38 27.35 -11.77 -3.92
N LEU A 39 27.22 -11.91 -2.60
CA LEU A 39 26.12 -11.29 -1.86
C LEU A 39 26.21 -9.76 -1.89
N HIS A 40 27.41 -9.20 -1.78
CA HIS A 40 27.63 -7.75 -1.92
C HIS A 40 27.20 -7.24 -3.31
N GLU A 41 27.62 -7.91 -4.39
CA GLU A 41 27.25 -7.54 -5.76
C GLU A 41 25.73 -7.57 -6.00
N ASP A 42 25.04 -8.59 -5.48
CA ASP A 42 23.59 -8.69 -5.59
C ASP A 42 22.86 -7.56 -4.84
N PHE A 43 23.37 -7.16 -3.67
CA PHE A 43 22.86 -6.02 -2.92
C PHE A 43 23.10 -4.70 -3.67
N VAL A 44 24.27 -4.50 -4.26
CA VAL A 44 24.58 -3.32 -5.08
C VAL A 44 23.64 -3.24 -6.28
N ALA A 45 23.38 -4.35 -6.96
CA ALA A 45 22.44 -4.39 -8.10
C ALA A 45 21.02 -4.01 -7.67
N TRP A 46 20.54 -4.56 -6.55
CA TRP A 46 19.22 -4.24 -5.98
C TRP A 46 19.11 -2.78 -5.54
N GLN A 47 20.14 -2.22 -4.90
CA GLN A 47 20.19 -0.82 -4.51
C GLN A 47 20.22 0.11 -5.74
N THR A 48 21.03 -0.23 -6.74
CA THR A 48 21.18 0.57 -7.97
C THR A 48 19.86 0.72 -8.72
N GLU A 49 19.00 -0.31 -8.70
CA GLU A 49 17.65 -0.22 -9.26
C GLU A 49 16.82 0.88 -8.57
N PHE A 50 16.88 0.95 -7.24
CA PHE A 50 16.18 1.98 -6.47
C PHE A 50 16.75 3.37 -6.73
N GLU A 51 18.08 3.53 -6.67
CA GLU A 51 18.75 4.83 -6.82
C GLU A 51 18.60 5.44 -8.22
N ARG A 52 18.42 4.60 -9.25
CA ARG A 52 18.21 5.06 -10.63
C ARG A 52 16.75 5.38 -10.94
N ALA A 53 15.82 5.01 -10.07
CA ALA A 53 14.42 5.15 -10.35
C ALA A 53 13.97 6.61 -10.11
N PRO A 54 13.32 7.25 -11.09
CA PRO A 54 12.94 8.65 -10.97
C PRO A 54 11.81 8.85 -9.96
N PHE A 55 11.93 9.90 -9.15
CA PHE A 55 10.88 10.34 -8.24
C PHE A 55 9.88 11.25 -8.96
N ASN A 56 8.58 11.09 -8.68
CA ASN A 56 7.57 12.06 -9.08
C ASN A 56 7.46 13.22 -8.06
N ALA A 57 6.58 14.19 -8.32
CA ALA A 57 6.36 15.34 -7.44
C ALA A 57 5.92 14.98 -6.00
N ASP A 58 5.33 13.80 -5.81
CA ASP A 58 4.87 13.28 -4.50
C ASP A 58 5.94 12.40 -3.81
N GLN A 59 7.17 12.38 -4.33
CA GLN A 59 8.27 11.51 -3.87
C GLN A 59 7.92 10.02 -3.91
N VAL A 60 7.07 9.62 -4.86
CA VAL A 60 6.74 8.22 -5.12
C VAL A 60 7.49 7.76 -6.36
N ILE A 61 8.09 6.57 -6.28
CA ILE A 61 8.71 5.93 -7.44
C ILE A 61 7.67 5.04 -8.11
N GLU A 62 7.27 5.41 -9.33
CA GLU A 62 6.25 4.69 -10.09
C GLU A 62 6.80 3.56 -10.95
N SER A 63 8.09 3.64 -11.32
CA SER A 63 8.75 2.68 -12.20
C SER A 63 9.16 1.38 -11.49
N ILE A 64 9.10 1.35 -10.16
CA ILE A 64 9.47 0.18 -9.36
C ILE A 64 8.22 -0.68 -9.11
N ASP A 65 8.33 -1.97 -9.44
CA ASP A 65 7.45 -2.99 -8.88
C ASP A 65 7.85 -3.24 -7.43
N TRP A 66 7.23 -2.49 -6.52
CA TRP A 66 7.53 -2.55 -5.08
C TRP A 66 7.38 -3.94 -4.49
N VAL A 67 6.43 -4.75 -4.99
CA VAL A 67 6.21 -6.11 -4.48
C VAL A 67 7.42 -6.98 -4.82
N LEU A 68 7.82 -7.00 -6.09
CA LEU A 68 8.98 -7.78 -6.53
C LEU A 68 10.30 -7.24 -5.97
N PHE A 69 10.40 -5.92 -5.85
CA PHE A 69 11.55 -5.24 -5.25
C PHE A 69 11.75 -5.65 -3.78
N HIS A 70 10.67 -5.69 -2.98
CA HIS A 70 10.73 -6.16 -1.60
C HIS A 70 10.98 -7.66 -1.49
N GLN A 71 10.42 -8.48 -2.39
CA GLN A 71 10.70 -9.92 -2.43
C GLN A 71 12.20 -10.20 -2.62
N ARG A 72 12.83 -9.52 -3.59
CA ARG A 72 14.27 -9.62 -3.84
C ARG A 72 15.09 -9.11 -2.65
N GLY A 73 14.77 -7.93 -2.14
CA GLY A 73 15.46 -7.36 -0.98
C GLY A 73 15.38 -8.23 0.27
N LEU A 74 14.23 -8.84 0.56
CA LEU A 74 14.09 -9.78 1.68
C LEU A 74 14.87 -11.09 1.44
N ALA A 75 14.95 -11.58 0.21
CA ALA A 75 15.78 -12.75 -0.10
C ALA A 75 17.27 -12.47 0.14
N LEU A 76 17.73 -11.27 -0.23
CA LEU A 76 19.10 -10.82 0.08
C LEU A 76 19.33 -10.68 1.59
N ALA A 77 18.38 -10.08 2.32
CA ALA A 77 18.46 -9.96 3.78
C ALA A 77 18.49 -11.32 4.50
N ARG A 78 17.79 -12.34 3.97
CA ARG A 78 17.87 -13.71 4.50
C ARG A 78 19.25 -14.32 4.28
N ARG A 79 19.83 -14.18 3.07
CA ARG A 79 21.21 -14.63 2.79
C ARG A 79 22.21 -13.96 3.72
N LEU A 80 22.05 -12.65 3.94
CA LEU A 80 22.86 -11.90 4.90
C LEU A 80 22.74 -12.46 6.32
N LYS A 81 21.53 -12.78 6.78
CA LYS A 81 21.32 -13.39 8.11
C LYS A 81 21.97 -14.77 8.22
N VAL A 82 21.97 -15.56 7.15
CA VAL A 82 22.67 -16.87 7.12
C VAL A 82 24.18 -16.70 7.21
N GLU A 83 24.78 -15.78 6.45
CA GLU A 83 26.23 -15.54 6.48
C GLU A 83 26.70 -14.99 7.83
N LEU A 84 25.93 -14.09 8.44
CA LEU A 84 26.28 -13.49 9.73
C LEU A 84 25.96 -14.39 10.93
N GLY A 85 25.06 -15.36 10.79
CA GLY A 85 24.63 -16.19 11.92
C GLY A 85 24.06 -15.34 13.06
N ASP A 86 24.49 -15.63 14.29
CA ASP A 86 24.10 -14.86 15.49
C ASP A 86 25.03 -13.68 15.80
N SER A 87 26.06 -13.43 14.97
CA SER A 87 26.96 -12.29 15.17
C SER A 87 26.27 -10.94 15.01
N ALA A 88 25.13 -10.91 14.32
CA ALA A 88 24.33 -9.70 14.13
C ALA A 88 22.83 -9.99 13.99
N ALA A 89 22.02 -9.06 14.49
CA ALA A 89 20.62 -8.96 14.07
C ALA A 89 20.54 -8.33 12.68
N VAL A 90 19.68 -8.87 11.79
CA VAL A 90 19.48 -8.33 10.44
C VAL A 90 18.08 -7.73 10.34
N LEU A 91 18.01 -6.45 9.97
CA LEU A 91 16.77 -5.71 9.87
C LEU A 91 16.51 -5.28 8.44
N TYR A 92 15.34 -5.63 7.92
CA TYR A 92 14.85 -5.11 6.65
C TYR A 92 13.92 -3.93 6.91
N VAL A 93 14.21 -2.79 6.26
CA VAL A 93 13.41 -1.57 6.37
C VAL A 93 13.02 -1.08 4.99
N LYS A 94 11.72 -0.84 4.81
CA LYS A 94 11.17 -0.30 3.57
C LYS A 94 11.55 1.18 3.39
N PRO A 95 11.85 1.61 2.15
CA PRO A 95 12.09 3.01 1.83
C PRO A 95 10.78 3.80 1.95
N ILE A 96 10.85 5.11 2.19
CA ILE A 96 9.65 5.94 2.43
C ILE A 96 8.84 6.16 1.15
N GLU A 97 9.52 5.99 0.02
CA GLU A 97 9.03 6.13 -1.34
C GLU A 97 8.14 4.96 -1.76
N ASP A 98 8.22 3.83 -1.04
CA ASP A 98 7.21 2.77 -1.12
C ASP A 98 5.86 3.37 -0.68
N PRO A 99 4.82 3.41 -1.53
CA PRO A 99 3.53 3.96 -1.13
C PRO A 99 2.88 3.19 0.03
N ASN A 100 3.29 1.93 0.27
CA ASN A 100 2.91 1.09 1.40
C ASN A 100 4.03 0.94 2.45
N TYR A 101 4.95 1.90 2.57
CA TYR A 101 6.09 1.79 3.51
C TYR A 101 5.68 1.60 4.97
N LEU A 102 4.45 2.00 5.34
CA LEU A 102 3.91 1.81 6.70
C LEU A 102 3.49 0.35 6.96
N ALA A 103 3.20 -0.43 5.92
CA ALA A 103 2.92 -1.87 6.05
C ALA A 103 4.23 -2.64 6.16
N ASN A 104 4.44 -3.37 7.26
CA ASN A 104 5.67 -4.14 7.53
C ASN A 104 6.93 -3.27 7.39
N GLN A 105 6.85 -2.02 7.87
CA GLN A 105 7.88 -0.99 7.70
C GLN A 105 9.29 -1.50 8.07
N ARG A 106 9.36 -2.29 9.13
CA ARG A 106 10.60 -2.84 9.66
C ARG A 106 10.36 -4.24 10.20
N VAL A 107 11.13 -5.19 9.67
CA VAL A 107 11.12 -6.58 10.13
C VAL A 107 12.54 -7.04 10.45
N GLU A 108 12.67 -7.89 11.45
CA GLU A 108 13.90 -8.59 11.78
C GLU A 108 13.87 -9.99 11.19
N LEU A 109 14.99 -10.43 10.64
CA LEU A 109 15.14 -11.75 10.03
C LEU A 109 15.68 -12.75 11.05
N ALA A 110 15.01 -13.89 11.18
CA ALA A 110 15.50 -15.04 11.95
C ALA A 110 16.31 -16.00 11.06
N LEU A 111 17.10 -16.87 11.68
CA LEU A 111 17.93 -17.87 10.98
C LEU A 111 17.11 -18.91 10.21
N ASP A 112 15.88 -19.19 10.65
CA ASP A 112 14.94 -20.06 9.95
C ASP A 112 14.29 -19.40 8.72
N GLY A 113 14.65 -18.14 8.43
CA GLY A 113 14.13 -17.35 7.31
C GLY A 113 12.80 -16.66 7.59
N SER A 114 12.22 -16.84 8.78
CA SER A 114 11.03 -16.13 9.23
C SER A 114 11.34 -14.66 9.55
N THR A 115 10.29 -13.85 9.63
CA THR A 115 10.38 -12.40 9.88
C THR A 115 9.54 -12.01 11.09
N VAL A 116 10.09 -11.18 11.97
CA VAL A 116 9.38 -10.62 13.12
C VAL A 116 9.24 -9.11 12.94
N GLU A 117 8.02 -8.57 13.04
CA GLU A 117 7.82 -7.12 12.98
C GLU A 117 8.51 -6.42 14.16
N ARG A 118 9.28 -5.38 13.84
CA ARG A 118 9.99 -4.53 14.81
C ARG A 118 9.65 -3.05 14.56
N PRO A 119 8.42 -2.61 14.89
CA PRO A 119 7.99 -1.25 14.63
C PRO A 119 8.86 -0.23 15.37
N TRP A 120 8.96 0.97 14.82
CA TRP A 120 9.68 2.07 15.46
C TRP A 120 8.92 2.54 16.71
N VAL A 121 9.58 2.55 17.87
CA VAL A 121 8.98 2.98 19.15
C VAL A 121 8.57 4.46 19.15
N ARG A 122 9.14 5.31 18.26
CA ARG A 122 9.05 6.78 18.36
C ARG A 122 8.80 7.57 17.08
N ARG A 123 8.46 6.95 15.94
CA ARG A 123 8.13 7.74 14.73
C ARG A 123 6.67 8.17 14.75
N ARG A 124 6.41 9.49 14.78
CA ARG A 124 5.10 10.06 14.49
C ARG A 124 4.83 9.85 12.99
N GLY A 125 4.20 8.74 12.63
CA GLY A 125 3.60 8.59 11.29
C GLY A 125 2.47 9.59 11.07
N PRO A 126 1.91 9.66 9.85
CA PRO A 126 0.70 10.43 9.61
C PRO A 126 -0.37 10.01 10.63
N ARG A 127 -0.88 10.99 11.37
CA ARG A 127 -1.94 10.76 12.37
C ARG A 127 -3.26 10.66 11.63
N HIS A 128 -3.59 9.46 11.17
CA HIS A 128 -4.94 9.16 10.73
C HIS A 128 -5.90 9.16 11.93
N PRO A 129 -7.16 9.55 11.74
CA PRO A 129 -8.18 9.30 12.74
C PRO A 129 -8.21 7.81 13.09
N ALA A 130 -8.44 7.48 14.36
CA ALA A 130 -8.54 6.08 14.80
C ALA A 130 -9.68 5.30 14.13
N TRP A 131 -10.67 6.01 13.60
CA TRP A 131 -11.80 5.42 12.85
C TRP A 131 -11.51 5.24 11.36
N LEU A 132 -10.44 5.83 10.83
CA LEU A 132 -10.10 5.65 9.41
C LEU A 132 -9.60 4.22 9.19
N PRO A 133 -10.05 3.53 8.13
CA PRO A 133 -9.53 2.21 7.81
C PRO A 133 -8.01 2.22 7.67
N SER A 134 -7.35 1.27 8.32
CA SER A 134 -5.91 1.06 8.17
C SER A 134 -5.52 0.61 6.76
N ARG A 135 -6.48 0.08 6.00
CA ARG A 135 -6.27 -0.42 4.65
C ARG A 135 -7.43 -0.11 3.71
N ILE A 136 -7.10 0.36 2.52
CA ILE A 136 -8.03 0.48 1.39
C ILE A 136 -7.76 -0.62 0.38
N VAL A 137 -8.83 -1.26 -0.09
CA VAL A 137 -8.80 -2.32 -1.09
C VAL A 137 -9.57 -1.86 -2.33
N SER A 138 -9.04 -2.13 -3.53
CA SER A 138 -9.71 -1.81 -4.79
C SER A 138 -9.17 -2.70 -5.92
N GLY A 139 -9.91 -2.78 -7.03
CA GLY A 139 -9.56 -3.64 -8.16
C GLY A 139 -8.67 -3.02 -9.25
N GLY A 140 -8.31 -1.74 -9.11
CA GLY A 140 -7.38 -1.04 -10.02
C GLY A 140 -7.92 -0.63 -11.39
N GLN A 141 -9.22 -0.86 -11.66
CA GLN A 141 -9.86 -0.40 -12.90
C GLN A 141 -9.87 1.14 -12.97
N THR A 142 -10.00 1.70 -14.18
CA THR A 142 -10.24 3.15 -14.34
C THR A 142 -11.46 3.63 -13.56
N GLY A 143 -11.56 4.94 -13.30
CA GLY A 143 -12.69 5.52 -12.57
C GLY A 143 -12.55 5.35 -11.06
N ALA A 144 -13.61 4.85 -10.41
CA ALA A 144 -13.72 4.78 -8.96
C ALA A 144 -12.59 3.98 -8.29
N ASP A 145 -12.23 2.84 -8.88
CA ASP A 145 -11.21 1.93 -8.34
C ASP A 145 -9.85 2.66 -8.21
N ARG A 146 -9.44 3.44 -9.22
CA ARG A 146 -8.19 4.22 -9.19
C ARG A 146 -8.27 5.45 -8.30
N ALA A 147 -9.40 6.16 -8.28
CA ALA A 147 -9.57 7.29 -7.37
C ALA A 147 -9.39 6.87 -5.90
N ALA A 148 -9.87 5.69 -5.53
CA ALA A 148 -9.66 5.12 -4.20
C ALA A 148 -8.19 4.80 -3.90
N LEU A 149 -7.47 4.21 -4.86
CA LEU A 149 -6.06 3.86 -4.70
C LEU A 149 -5.16 5.10 -4.66
N ASP A 150 -5.39 6.07 -5.54
CA ASP A 150 -4.65 7.33 -5.56
C ASP A 150 -4.88 8.13 -4.27
N TRP A 151 -6.12 8.14 -3.76
CA TRP A 151 -6.43 8.74 -2.46
C TRP A 151 -5.68 8.04 -1.31
N ALA A 152 -5.67 6.71 -1.28
CA ALA A 152 -4.94 5.95 -0.27
C ALA A 152 -3.43 6.25 -0.32
N ILE A 153 -2.83 6.27 -1.51
CA ILE A 153 -1.41 6.61 -1.72
C ILE A 153 -1.11 8.03 -1.21
N ARG A 154 -1.90 9.02 -1.62
CA ARG A 154 -1.73 10.43 -1.23
C ARG A 154 -1.73 10.59 0.30
N TYR A 155 -2.64 9.89 0.96
CA TYR A 155 -2.78 9.96 2.42
C TYR A 155 -1.88 8.96 3.16
N ARG A 156 -1.08 8.15 2.48
CA ARG A 156 -0.26 7.08 3.08
C ARG A 156 -1.10 6.07 3.88
N ILE A 157 -2.30 5.80 3.41
CA ILE A 157 -3.12 4.69 3.90
C ILE A 157 -2.66 3.45 3.13
N VAL A 158 -2.43 2.33 3.83
CA VAL A 158 -2.01 1.09 3.17
C VAL A 158 -3.06 0.70 2.11
N HIS A 159 -2.64 0.46 0.88
CA HIS A 159 -3.54 0.04 -0.20
C HIS A 159 -3.20 -1.33 -0.76
N GLY A 160 -4.15 -1.92 -1.46
CA GLY A 160 -3.92 -3.09 -2.28
C GLY A 160 -5.23 -3.62 -2.85
N GLY A 161 -5.28 -4.93 -3.07
CA GLY A 161 -6.48 -5.61 -3.53
C GLY A 161 -6.17 -6.59 -4.64
N TRP A 162 -7.21 -7.22 -5.14
CA TRP A 162 -7.17 -8.19 -6.22
C TRP A 162 -7.43 -7.51 -7.55
N CYS A 163 -6.57 -7.78 -8.52
CA CYS A 163 -6.73 -7.37 -9.92
C CYS A 163 -6.73 -8.59 -10.84
N PRO A 164 -7.24 -8.48 -12.07
CA PRO A 164 -7.21 -9.61 -13.01
C PRO A 164 -5.78 -10.06 -13.33
N LYS A 165 -5.63 -11.32 -13.76
CA LYS A 165 -4.38 -11.82 -14.34
C LYS A 165 -3.88 -10.89 -15.46
N GLY A 166 -2.57 -10.66 -15.50
CA GLY A 166 -1.91 -9.70 -16.40
C GLY A 166 -2.20 -8.24 -16.05
N ARG A 167 -2.76 -7.98 -14.87
CA ARG A 167 -3.14 -6.63 -14.40
C ARG A 167 -4.06 -5.91 -15.40
N ALA A 168 -4.98 -6.62 -16.03
CA ALA A 168 -5.78 -6.06 -17.12
C ALA A 168 -6.71 -4.91 -16.66
N SER A 169 -6.63 -3.77 -17.34
CA SER A 169 -7.54 -2.62 -17.25
C SER A 169 -7.89 -2.14 -18.66
N VAL A 170 -8.94 -1.31 -18.80
CA VAL A 170 -9.46 -0.90 -20.12
C VAL A 170 -8.50 0.01 -20.90
N ASP A 171 -7.59 0.66 -20.19
CA ASP A 171 -6.60 1.62 -20.69
C ASP A 171 -5.18 1.04 -20.68
N GLY A 172 -5.07 -0.29 -20.65
CA GLY A 172 -3.80 -1.02 -20.57
C GLY A 172 -3.55 -1.66 -19.20
N PRO A 173 -2.36 -2.22 -18.96
CA PRO A 173 -2.02 -2.83 -17.68
C PRO A 173 -2.09 -1.84 -16.52
N ILE A 174 -2.60 -2.28 -15.37
CA ILE A 174 -2.70 -1.46 -14.16
C ILE A 174 -1.28 -1.09 -13.70
N PRO A 175 -0.96 0.21 -13.53
CA PRO A 175 0.37 0.68 -13.14
C PRO A 175 0.94 0.01 -11.88
N ALA A 176 2.26 -0.21 -11.84
CA ALA A 176 2.95 -0.92 -10.76
C ALA A 176 2.87 -0.21 -9.39
N ARG A 177 2.67 1.12 -9.37
CA ARG A 177 2.44 1.90 -8.14
C ARG A 177 1.25 1.37 -7.30
N TYR A 178 0.29 0.71 -7.94
CA TYR A 178 -0.80 0.04 -7.26
C TYR A 178 -0.38 -1.39 -6.87
N GLN A 179 -0.15 -1.62 -5.57
CA GLN A 179 0.32 -2.91 -5.05
C GLN A 179 -0.82 -3.95 -4.96
N LEU A 180 -1.34 -4.33 -6.12
CA LEU A 180 -2.42 -5.29 -6.30
C LEU A 180 -1.88 -6.70 -6.52
N GLN A 181 -2.63 -7.69 -6.07
CA GLN A 181 -2.39 -9.12 -6.26
C GLN A 181 -3.20 -9.60 -7.46
N GLU A 182 -2.55 -10.32 -8.38
CA GLU A 182 -3.25 -10.90 -9.52
C GLU A 182 -4.10 -12.10 -9.10
N THR A 183 -5.28 -12.20 -9.68
CA THR A 183 -6.08 -13.42 -9.64
C THR A 183 -5.59 -14.44 -10.67
N GLU A 184 -6.01 -15.69 -10.51
CA GLU A 184 -5.71 -16.76 -11.49
C GLU A 184 -6.40 -16.53 -12.84
N SER A 185 -7.55 -15.86 -12.84
CA SER A 185 -8.31 -15.51 -14.04
C SER A 185 -8.04 -14.07 -14.51
N ALA A 186 -8.09 -13.86 -15.82
CA ALA A 186 -8.16 -12.52 -16.43
C ALA A 186 -9.57 -11.89 -16.35
N GLY A 187 -10.57 -12.65 -15.88
CA GLY A 187 -11.95 -12.17 -15.75
C GLY A 187 -12.18 -11.30 -14.52
N TYR A 188 -12.96 -10.22 -14.66
CA TYR A 188 -13.23 -9.28 -13.56
C TYR A 188 -14.06 -9.87 -12.41
N ARG A 189 -14.86 -10.92 -12.66
CA ARG A 189 -15.75 -11.48 -11.63
C ARG A 189 -14.98 -12.04 -10.43
N GLN A 190 -13.85 -12.70 -10.66
CA GLN A 190 -13.04 -13.28 -9.58
C GLN A 190 -12.46 -12.17 -8.70
N ARG A 191 -11.77 -11.19 -9.29
CA ARG A 191 -11.19 -10.08 -8.53
C ARG A 191 -12.23 -9.30 -7.72
N THR A 192 -13.42 -9.07 -8.28
CA THR A 192 -14.51 -8.36 -7.58
C THR A 192 -14.98 -9.14 -6.36
N ARG A 193 -15.18 -10.46 -6.51
CA ARG A 193 -15.58 -11.32 -5.37
C ARG A 193 -14.50 -11.34 -4.28
N LEU A 194 -13.22 -11.46 -4.65
CA LEU A 194 -12.12 -11.52 -3.69
C LEU A 194 -11.95 -10.19 -2.94
N ASN A 195 -12.07 -9.04 -3.61
CA ASN A 195 -12.01 -7.74 -2.94
C ASN A 195 -13.13 -7.55 -1.91
N VAL A 196 -14.34 -8.02 -2.19
CA VAL A 196 -15.44 -8.00 -1.21
C VAL A 196 -15.20 -9.02 -0.08
N ARG A 197 -14.74 -10.23 -0.40
CA ARG A 197 -14.49 -11.29 0.59
C ARG A 197 -13.40 -10.91 1.59
N ASP A 198 -12.30 -10.36 1.09
CA ASP A 198 -11.06 -10.08 1.83
C ASP A 198 -11.00 -8.66 2.42
N SER A 199 -12.13 -7.96 2.43
CA SER A 199 -12.33 -6.71 3.17
C SER A 199 -13.34 -6.91 4.29
N ASP A 200 -13.29 -6.05 5.30
CA ASP A 200 -14.26 -6.04 6.40
C ASP A 200 -15.60 -5.49 5.92
N ALA A 201 -15.57 -4.51 5.02
CA ALA A 201 -16.73 -3.84 4.47
C ALA A 201 -16.48 -3.34 3.05
N THR A 202 -17.54 -3.02 2.32
CA THR A 202 -17.48 -2.46 0.98
C THR A 202 -18.21 -1.12 0.89
N LEU A 203 -17.52 -0.11 0.39
CA LEU A 203 -18.08 1.18 0.00
C LEU A 203 -18.23 1.20 -1.53
N VAL A 204 -19.44 1.37 -2.03
CA VAL A 204 -19.71 1.59 -3.45
C VAL A 204 -20.06 3.04 -3.69
N LEU A 205 -19.28 3.70 -4.54
CA LEU A 205 -19.51 5.07 -4.97
C LEU A 205 -19.91 5.04 -6.45
N ASN A 206 -21.16 5.38 -6.73
CA ASN A 206 -21.78 5.20 -8.04
C ASN A 206 -22.39 6.51 -8.56
N ALA A 207 -22.57 6.63 -9.87
CA ALA A 207 -23.38 7.67 -10.49
C ALA A 207 -24.18 7.03 -11.63
N GLY A 208 -25.42 7.47 -11.82
CA GLY A 208 -26.38 6.87 -12.75
C GLY A 208 -26.75 5.43 -12.37
N ASP A 209 -27.23 4.66 -13.34
CA ASP A 209 -27.74 3.31 -13.06
C ASP A 209 -26.67 2.38 -12.47
N LEU A 210 -27.07 1.60 -11.46
CA LEU A 210 -26.25 0.57 -10.85
C LEU A 210 -26.20 -0.66 -11.77
N ASP A 211 -25.14 -0.77 -12.59
CA ASP A 211 -24.99 -1.83 -13.58
C ASP A 211 -23.65 -2.59 -13.49
N GLY A 212 -23.54 -3.65 -14.30
CA GLY A 212 -22.28 -4.34 -14.59
C GLY A 212 -21.49 -4.78 -13.36
N GLY A 213 -20.20 -4.42 -13.33
CA GLY A 213 -19.28 -4.77 -12.24
C GLY A 213 -19.66 -4.13 -10.90
N THR A 214 -20.23 -2.92 -10.91
CA THR A 214 -20.68 -2.22 -9.72
C THR A 214 -21.86 -2.95 -9.07
N LEU A 215 -22.87 -3.30 -9.86
CA LEU A 215 -24.00 -4.12 -9.39
C LEU A 215 -23.54 -5.50 -8.90
N GLN A 216 -22.57 -6.11 -9.58
CA GLN A 216 -22.00 -7.39 -9.15
C GLN A 216 -21.28 -7.28 -7.79
N THR A 217 -20.61 -6.15 -7.52
CA THR A 217 -19.99 -5.88 -6.21
C THR A 217 -21.04 -5.86 -5.10
N VAL A 218 -22.13 -5.12 -5.30
CA VAL A 218 -23.27 -5.06 -4.36
C VAL A 218 -23.85 -6.45 -4.12
N ARG A 219 -24.09 -7.23 -5.19
CA ARG A 219 -24.59 -8.60 -5.09
C ARG A 219 -23.64 -9.51 -4.29
N PHE A 220 -22.33 -9.39 -4.48
CA PHE A 220 -21.37 -10.16 -3.68
C PHE A 220 -21.35 -9.75 -2.22
N ALA A 221 -21.43 -8.45 -1.92
CA ALA A 221 -21.47 -7.98 -0.54
C ALA A 221 -22.68 -8.55 0.20
N HIS A 222 -23.88 -8.48 -0.42
CA HIS A 222 -25.08 -9.10 0.13
C HIS A 222 -24.94 -10.62 0.28
N ALA A 223 -24.48 -11.32 -0.77
CA ALA A 223 -24.38 -12.78 -0.74
C ALA A 223 -23.37 -13.30 0.29
N LEU A 224 -22.34 -12.51 0.62
CA LEU A 224 -21.32 -12.84 1.61
C LEU A 224 -21.62 -12.28 3.01
N GLY A 225 -22.75 -11.57 3.19
CA GLY A 225 -23.10 -10.93 4.45
C GLY A 225 -22.13 -9.83 4.88
N LYS A 226 -21.45 -9.18 3.93
CA LYS A 226 -20.49 -8.11 4.21
C LYS A 226 -21.21 -6.76 4.35
N PRO A 227 -20.87 -5.93 5.35
CA PRO A 227 -21.34 -4.55 5.45
C PRO A 227 -21.11 -3.80 4.14
N LEU A 228 -22.15 -3.10 3.67
CA LEU A 228 -22.17 -2.38 2.41
C LEU A 228 -22.74 -0.98 2.65
N LEU A 229 -22.03 0.05 2.18
CA LEU A 229 -22.58 1.38 1.97
C LEU A 229 -22.56 1.68 0.48
N LEU A 230 -23.71 2.01 -0.10
CA LEU A 230 -23.85 2.48 -1.48
C LEU A 230 -24.22 3.96 -1.46
N ILE A 231 -23.42 4.79 -2.11
CA ILE A 231 -23.68 6.22 -2.30
C ILE A 231 -23.90 6.50 -3.78
N GLN A 232 -25.01 7.16 -4.10
CA GLN A 232 -25.28 7.76 -5.42
C GLN A 232 -24.76 9.19 -5.44
N LEU A 233 -23.69 9.42 -6.18
CA LEU A 233 -22.92 10.66 -6.24
C LEU A 233 -23.60 11.76 -7.04
N ASP A 234 -24.62 11.41 -7.82
CA ASP A 234 -25.48 12.31 -8.59
C ASP A 234 -26.74 12.75 -7.83
N GLU A 235 -26.99 12.19 -6.65
CA GLU A 235 -28.14 12.56 -5.80
C GLU A 235 -27.79 13.60 -4.72
N ALA A 236 -26.50 13.76 -4.39
CA ALA A 236 -26.05 14.67 -3.35
C ALA A 236 -24.67 15.26 -3.67
N ASN A 237 -24.37 16.42 -3.09
CA ASN A 237 -23.03 16.99 -3.22
C ASN A 237 -21.98 16.16 -2.44
N ALA A 238 -20.70 16.44 -2.70
CA ALA A 238 -19.60 15.66 -2.15
C ALA A 238 -19.49 15.75 -0.62
N GLU A 239 -19.86 16.88 0.00
CA GLU A 239 -19.81 17.06 1.45
C GLU A 239 -20.86 16.20 2.18
N ILE A 240 -22.10 16.16 1.65
CA ILE A 240 -23.18 15.33 2.20
C ILE A 240 -22.79 13.85 2.09
N SER A 241 -22.31 13.44 0.91
CA SER A 241 -21.82 12.09 0.66
C SER A 241 -20.68 11.72 1.62
N ALA A 242 -19.72 12.61 1.82
CA ALA A 242 -18.59 12.40 2.73
C ALA A 242 -19.04 12.24 4.18
N ARG A 243 -20.00 13.04 4.66
CA ARG A 243 -20.57 12.89 6.02
C ARG A 243 -21.21 11.52 6.22
N ALA A 244 -21.95 11.02 5.23
CA ALA A 244 -22.55 9.69 5.29
C ALA A 244 -21.47 8.58 5.35
N VAL A 245 -20.44 8.70 4.50
CA VAL A 245 -19.28 7.78 4.51
C VAL A 245 -18.55 7.81 5.86
N THR A 246 -18.24 9.00 6.37
CA THR A 246 -17.54 9.17 7.65
C THR A 246 -18.33 8.58 8.81
N ALA A 247 -19.65 8.84 8.89
CA ALA A 247 -20.50 8.28 9.93
C ALA A 247 -20.49 6.73 9.91
N TRP A 248 -20.63 6.15 8.72
CA TRP A 248 -20.60 4.70 8.53
C TRP A 248 -19.25 4.08 8.89
N LEU A 249 -18.13 4.72 8.55
CA LEU A 249 -16.78 4.27 8.94
C LEU A 249 -16.56 4.33 10.45
N ILE A 250 -17.03 5.40 11.11
CA ILE A 250 -16.94 5.56 12.57
C ILE A 250 -17.73 4.47 13.30
N GLU A 251 -18.96 4.20 12.86
CA GLU A 251 -19.83 3.19 13.43
C GLU A 251 -19.24 1.78 13.23
N GLY A 252 -18.81 1.48 12.01
CA GLY A 252 -18.34 0.15 11.63
C GLY A 252 -16.94 -0.22 12.13
N ARG A 253 -16.06 0.76 12.38
CA ARG A 253 -14.66 0.55 12.82
C ARG A 253 -13.90 -0.47 11.98
N PHE A 254 -14.12 -0.43 10.68
CA PHE A 254 -13.52 -1.37 9.72
C PHE A 254 -12.01 -1.15 9.61
N LYS A 255 -11.21 -2.23 9.56
CA LYS A 255 -9.76 -2.14 9.34
C LYS A 255 -9.43 -2.12 7.86
N GLY A 256 -10.14 -2.90 7.06
CA GLY A 256 -10.00 -3.00 5.61
C GLY A 256 -11.31 -2.68 4.89
N VAL A 257 -11.34 -1.64 4.07
CA VAL A 257 -12.52 -1.27 3.29
C VAL A 257 -12.24 -1.42 1.79
N ASN A 258 -13.06 -2.21 1.11
CA ASN A 258 -13.08 -2.25 -0.34
C ASN A 258 -13.85 -1.04 -0.86
N ILE A 259 -13.23 -0.21 -1.70
CA ILE A 259 -13.90 0.89 -2.39
C ILE A 259 -14.04 0.51 -3.86
N ALA A 260 -15.27 0.57 -4.37
CA ALA A 260 -15.60 0.18 -5.73
C ALA A 260 -16.58 1.17 -6.39
N GLY A 261 -16.65 1.12 -7.71
CA GLY A 261 -17.59 1.91 -8.49
C GLY A 261 -17.45 1.66 -9.99
N PRO A 262 -18.16 2.42 -10.83
CA PRO A 262 -18.09 2.25 -12.27
C PRO A 262 -16.73 2.69 -12.83
N ARG A 263 -16.41 2.12 -13.99
CA ARG A 263 -15.23 2.50 -14.79
C ARG A 263 -15.43 3.83 -15.49
N GLU A 264 -14.33 4.55 -15.74
CA GLU A 264 -14.35 5.90 -16.32
C GLU A 264 -15.11 5.94 -17.66
N GLU A 265 -14.85 4.98 -18.55
CA GLU A 265 -15.53 4.92 -19.86
C GLU A 265 -17.05 4.71 -19.78
N LYS A 266 -17.56 4.15 -18.67
CA LYS A 266 -19.00 3.93 -18.47
C LYS A 266 -19.69 5.13 -17.84
N ARG A 267 -18.96 5.85 -16.99
CA ARG A 267 -19.43 7.02 -16.26
C ARG A 267 -18.31 8.07 -16.28
N PRO A 268 -18.17 8.84 -17.38
CA PRO A 268 -17.17 9.89 -17.46
C PRO A 268 -17.29 10.88 -16.30
N GLY A 269 -16.16 11.19 -15.65
CA GLY A 269 -16.08 12.03 -14.46
C GLY A 269 -16.20 11.27 -13.13
N ILE A 270 -16.47 9.96 -13.12
CA ILE A 270 -16.60 9.20 -11.87
C ILE A 270 -15.34 9.24 -11.02
N TYR A 271 -14.14 9.21 -11.63
CA TYR A 271 -12.89 9.37 -10.89
C TYR A 271 -12.90 10.65 -10.05
N ALA A 272 -13.26 11.78 -10.67
CA ALA A 272 -13.24 13.09 -10.03
C ALA A 272 -14.29 13.19 -8.90
N LEU A 273 -15.48 12.64 -9.12
CA LEU A 273 -16.53 12.61 -8.10
C LEU A 273 -16.13 11.78 -6.88
N VAL A 274 -15.55 10.59 -7.10
CA VAL A 274 -15.04 9.73 -6.03
C VAL A 274 -13.92 10.42 -5.26
N ALA A 275 -12.95 11.00 -5.97
CA ALA A 275 -11.84 11.72 -5.36
C ALA A 275 -12.34 12.89 -4.49
N ALA A 276 -13.34 13.65 -4.95
CA ALA A 276 -13.93 14.75 -4.20
C ALA A 276 -14.58 14.28 -2.87
N VAL A 277 -15.36 13.21 -2.90
CA VAL A 277 -15.98 12.66 -1.67
C VAL A 277 -14.91 12.19 -0.69
N LEU A 278 -13.92 11.42 -1.15
CA LEU A 278 -12.87 10.88 -0.28
C LEU A 278 -11.98 11.99 0.31
N GLU A 279 -11.74 13.06 -0.44
CA GLU A 279 -11.04 14.24 0.06
C GLU A 279 -11.83 14.91 1.20
N HIS A 280 -13.15 15.08 1.03
CA HIS A 280 -14.00 15.61 2.09
C HIS A 280 -14.07 14.70 3.33
N VAL A 281 -13.99 13.38 3.20
CA VAL A 281 -13.93 12.45 4.36
C VAL A 281 -12.74 12.78 5.28
N ILE A 282 -11.57 13.13 4.71
CA ILE A 282 -10.41 13.57 5.51
C ILE A 282 -10.63 14.96 6.12
N GLN A 283 -11.25 15.88 5.37
CA GLN A 283 -11.51 17.25 5.85
C GLN A 283 -12.53 17.29 6.99
N GLU A 284 -13.56 16.45 6.95
CA GLU A 284 -14.54 16.33 8.04
C GLU A 284 -13.87 15.96 9.37
N HIS A 285 -12.82 15.13 9.33
CA HIS A 285 -12.03 14.85 10.54
C HIS A 285 -11.37 16.10 11.11
N ARG A 286 -10.78 16.94 10.26
CA ARG A 286 -10.08 18.16 10.68
C ARG A 286 -11.05 19.13 11.36
N LYS A 287 -12.25 19.30 10.78
CA LYS A 287 -13.34 20.07 11.37
C LYS A 287 -13.80 19.53 12.72
N LEU A 288 -13.96 18.21 12.86
CA LEU A 288 -14.33 17.56 14.14
C LEU A 288 -13.29 17.79 15.26
N LEU A 289 -12.03 18.07 14.90
CA LEU A 289 -10.96 18.41 15.84
C LEU A 289 -10.84 19.92 16.14
N GLY A 290 -11.73 20.75 15.61
CA GLY A 290 -11.72 22.21 15.83
C GLY A 290 -10.48 22.91 15.25
N ARG A 291 -9.93 22.40 14.14
CA ARG A 291 -8.78 22.96 13.42
C ARG A 291 -9.14 23.31 11.98
#